data_AF-A0A6N2ZPI3-F1
#
_entry.id   AF-A0A6N2ZPI3-F1
#
_cell.length_a   1.000
_cell.length_b   1.000
_cell.length_c   1.000
_cell.angle_alpha   90.00
_cell.angle_beta   90.00
_cell.angle_gamma   90.00
#
_symmetry.space_group_name_H-M   'P 1'
#
loop_
_entity.id
_entity.type
_entity.pdbx_description
1 polymer ?
#
loop_
_entity_poly.entity_id
_entity_poly.type
_entity_poly.pdbx_seq_one_letter_code
_entity_poly.pdbx_strand_id
1 'polypeptide(L)'
;MKKTLKFLSWMFVAVLSVLSFSSCSDDDEGHPYAGTVWEYEDIYESGTITTRIRFADETKAYYEVEQRNAGGTIVDNTSSPYSYTYSGTLIVFRPQQTGKANLEGVVSEGVKMVLTNTSNGEEISILYKK
;
A
#
# COMPACT_ATOMS: atom_id res chain seq x y z
N MET A 1 -21.63 34.58 -53.94
CA MET A 1 -21.62 33.57 -55.01
C MET A 1 -20.19 33.27 -55.41
N LYS A 2 -19.86 31.98 -55.68
CA LYS A 2 -18.58 31.42 -56.19
C LYS A 2 -17.46 31.31 -55.12
N LYS A 3 -16.82 30.17 -54.85
CA LYS A 3 -16.79 28.83 -55.46
C LYS A 3 -16.35 27.80 -54.41
N THR A 4 -17.00 26.65 -54.41
CA THR A 4 -16.49 25.37 -53.89
C THR A 4 -15.42 24.81 -54.84
N LEU A 5 -14.32 24.27 -54.28
CA LEU A 5 -13.51 23.17 -54.83
C LEU A 5 -12.57 22.71 -53.70
N LYS A 6 -12.86 21.68 -52.90
CA LYS A 6 -12.73 20.22 -53.12
C LYS A 6 -11.29 19.70 -53.30
N PHE A 7 -10.95 18.77 -52.40
CA PHE A 7 -9.96 17.68 -52.44
C PHE A 7 -8.48 17.99 -52.18
N LEU A 8 -8.02 17.58 -50.98
CA LEU A 8 -6.80 16.79 -50.87
C LEU A 8 -6.93 15.76 -49.73
N SER A 9 -7.01 14.49 -50.13
CA SER A 9 -6.47 13.26 -49.49
C SER A 9 -6.73 13.08 -47.98
N TRP A 10 -7.63 12.22 -47.51
CA TRP A 10 -7.62 10.75 -47.56
C TRP A 10 -6.27 10.09 -47.18
N MET A 11 -6.36 9.27 -46.13
CA MET A 11 -5.45 8.19 -45.71
C MET A 11 -4.24 8.55 -44.84
N PHE A 12 -4.45 8.58 -43.52
CA PHE A 12 -3.62 7.81 -42.59
C PHE A 12 -4.53 7.23 -41.50
N VAL A 13 -5.23 6.16 -41.89
CA VAL A 13 -5.88 5.23 -40.97
C VAL A 13 -4.81 4.25 -40.51
N ALA A 14 -4.92 3.87 -39.24
CA ALA A 14 -4.26 2.75 -38.57
C ALA A 14 -2.78 2.95 -38.21
N VAL A 15 -2.52 3.03 -36.91
CA VAL A 15 -1.93 1.94 -36.10
C VAL A 15 -1.32 2.62 -34.88
N LEU A 16 -1.98 2.49 -33.73
CA LEU A 16 -1.39 2.37 -32.38
C LEU A 16 -2.49 2.46 -31.32
N SER A 17 -3.52 1.65 -31.49
CA SER A 17 -4.46 1.26 -30.43
C SER A 17 -4.18 -0.21 -30.11
N VAL A 18 -3.17 -0.46 -29.27
CA VAL A 18 -3.04 -1.63 -28.37
C VAL A 18 -1.75 -1.46 -27.55
N LEU A 19 -1.82 -0.69 -26.46
CA LEU A 19 -1.15 -1.11 -25.23
C LEU A 19 -2.23 -1.68 -24.31
N SER A 20 -2.83 -2.77 -24.79
CA SER A 20 -3.45 -3.74 -23.89
C SER A 20 -2.29 -4.36 -23.12
N PHE A 21 -2.05 -3.89 -21.90
CA PHE A 21 -1.33 -4.69 -20.93
C PHE A 21 -2.20 -5.91 -20.64
N SER A 22 -2.03 -6.96 -21.44
CA SER A 22 -2.37 -8.32 -21.06
C SER A 22 -1.46 -8.71 -19.91
N SER A 23 -1.84 -8.34 -18.68
CA SER A 23 -1.41 -9.10 -17.51
C SER A 23 -2.34 -10.30 -17.40
N CYS A 24 -2.09 -11.30 -18.24
CA CYS A 24 -2.58 -12.66 -18.01
C CYS A 24 -1.67 -13.30 -16.96
N SER A 25 -2.17 -13.41 -15.74
CA SER A 25 -1.93 -14.47 -14.77
C SER A 25 -3.05 -14.32 -13.74
N ASP A 26 -4.20 -14.96 -13.95
CA ASP A 26 -4.57 -16.24 -13.34
C ASP A 26 -4.26 -16.31 -11.82
N ASP A 27 -5.35 -16.42 -11.05
CA ASP A 27 -5.47 -16.90 -9.66
C ASP A 27 -4.91 -16.09 -8.49
N ASP A 28 -5.42 -14.86 -8.27
CA ASP A 28 -5.59 -14.34 -6.91
C ASP A 28 -6.84 -13.46 -6.85
N GLU A 29 -8.01 -14.11 -6.81
CA GLU A 29 -9.28 -13.44 -6.54
C GLU A 29 -9.22 -12.68 -5.20
N GLY A 30 -9.27 -11.36 -5.29
CA GLY A 30 -9.96 -10.53 -4.31
C GLY A 30 -9.17 -9.92 -3.16
N HIS A 31 -7.91 -10.31 -2.89
CA HIS A 31 -7.24 -9.87 -1.64
C HIS A 31 -5.71 -9.63 -1.78
N PRO A 32 -5.25 -8.55 -2.45
CA PRO A 32 -3.84 -8.29 -2.78
C PRO A 32 -2.92 -8.06 -1.56
N TYR A 33 -3.51 -7.91 -0.38
CA TYR A 33 -2.79 -7.69 0.87
C TYR A 33 -2.74 -8.94 1.76
N ALA A 34 -3.67 -9.90 1.61
CA ALA A 34 -3.73 -11.06 2.49
C ALA A 34 -2.41 -11.85 2.45
N GLY A 35 -1.90 -12.21 3.63
CA GLY A 35 -0.63 -12.92 3.78
C GLY A 35 0.63 -12.07 3.57
N THR A 36 0.52 -10.78 3.25
CA THR A 36 1.68 -9.91 3.01
C THR A 36 2.20 -9.25 4.28
N VAL A 37 3.50 -8.90 4.28
CA VAL A 37 4.15 -8.12 5.33
C VAL A 37 4.74 -6.87 4.71
N TRP A 38 4.49 -5.74 5.37
CA TRP A 38 5.00 -4.43 4.99
C TRP A 38 5.79 -3.89 6.17
N GLU A 39 7.05 -3.53 5.96
CA GLU A 39 7.99 -3.27 7.04
C GLU A 39 8.91 -2.10 6.68
N TYR A 40 9.37 -1.42 7.72
CA TYR A 40 10.48 -0.48 7.65
C TYR A 40 11.30 -0.59 8.94
N GLU A 41 12.62 -0.50 8.80
CA GLU A 41 13.55 -0.58 9.91
C GLU A 41 14.39 0.69 9.99
N ASP A 42 14.27 1.38 11.12
CA ASP A 42 15.19 2.44 11.50
C ASP A 42 16.36 1.85 12.27
N ILE A 43 17.57 2.22 11.87
CA ILE A 43 18.83 1.76 12.47
C ILE A 43 19.52 2.94 13.14
N TYR A 44 19.78 2.79 14.44
CA TYR A 44 20.46 3.75 15.28
C TYR A 44 21.68 3.10 15.93
N GLU A 45 22.60 3.90 16.46
CA GLU A 45 23.72 3.37 17.27
C GLU A 45 23.24 2.63 18.52
N SER A 46 22.08 3.02 19.06
CA SER A 46 21.47 2.38 20.23
C SER A 46 20.75 1.07 19.93
N GLY A 47 20.52 0.74 18.65
CA GLY A 47 19.79 -0.45 18.21
C GLY A 47 18.85 -0.18 17.03
N THR A 48 17.84 -1.02 16.85
CA THR A 48 16.90 -0.91 15.73
C THR A 48 15.45 -0.75 16.20
N ILE A 49 14.66 -0.06 15.40
CA ILE A 49 13.20 0.01 15.54
C ILE A 49 12.60 -0.50 14.23
N THR A 50 11.90 -1.63 14.30
CA THR A 50 11.20 -2.21 13.17
C THR A 50 9.71 -1.93 13.32
N THR A 51 9.14 -1.18 12.38
CA THR A 51 7.68 -0.97 12.27
C THR A 51 7.15 -1.85 11.15
N ARG A 52 6.06 -2.58 11.39
CA ARG A 52 5.45 -3.43 10.35
C ARG A 52 3.94 -3.50 10.43
N ILE A 53 3.32 -3.74 9.28
CA ILE A 53 1.96 -4.24 9.15
C ILE A 53 2.01 -5.65 8.56
N ARG A 54 1.45 -6.61 9.30
CA ARG A 54 1.26 -7.97 8.83
C ARG A 54 -0.20 -8.22 8.56
N PHE A 55 -0.56 -8.43 7.30
CA PHE A 55 -1.90 -8.82 6.87
C PHE A 55 -2.03 -10.32 7.04
N ALA A 56 -2.68 -10.76 8.12
CA ALA A 56 -2.76 -12.18 8.46
C ALA A 56 -3.74 -12.94 7.56
N ASP A 57 -4.84 -12.31 7.19
CA ASP A 57 -5.85 -12.84 6.27
C ASP A 57 -6.50 -11.68 5.48
N GLU A 58 -7.61 -11.93 4.82
CA GLU A 58 -8.38 -10.98 4.01
C GLU A 58 -8.98 -9.80 4.79
N THR A 59 -9.08 -9.93 6.12
CA THR A 59 -9.79 -8.97 6.98
C THR A 59 -8.99 -8.56 8.21
N LYS A 60 -7.95 -9.31 8.59
CA LYS A 60 -7.16 -9.09 9.80
C LYS A 60 -5.75 -8.64 9.47
N ALA A 61 -5.30 -7.62 10.18
CA ALA A 61 -3.94 -7.11 10.13
C ALA A 61 -3.40 -6.84 11.53
N TYR A 62 -2.08 -6.79 11.66
CA TYR A 62 -1.40 -6.46 12.91
C TYR A 62 -0.42 -5.32 12.64
N TYR A 63 -0.57 -4.22 13.38
CA TYR A 63 0.44 -3.17 13.44
C TYR A 63 1.39 -3.50 14.58
N GLU A 64 2.66 -3.72 14.25
CA GLU A 64 3.67 -4.22 15.16
C GLU A 64 4.87 -3.27 15.18
N VAL A 65 5.38 -2.97 16.36
CA VAL A 65 6.60 -2.19 16.58
C VAL A 65 7.51 -3.02 17.47
N GLU A 66 8.70 -3.34 16.97
CA GLU A 66 9.72 -4.11 17.67
C GLU A 66 10.98 -3.26 17.82
N GLN A 67 11.47 -3.12 19.05
CA GLN A 67 12.70 -2.43 19.34
C GLN A 67 13.76 -3.42 19.80
N ARG A 68 14.93 -3.39 19.17
CA ARG A 68 16.13 -4.10 19.61
C ARG A 68 17.17 -3.11 20.11
N ASN A 69 17.95 -3.50 21.10
CA ASN A 69 19.16 -2.77 21.48
C ASN A 69 20.31 -3.05 20.49
N ALA A 70 21.43 -2.33 20.62
CA ALA A 70 22.63 -2.50 19.79
C ALA A 70 23.20 -3.93 19.80
N GLY A 71 22.93 -4.72 20.85
CA GLY A 71 23.30 -6.12 20.95
C GLY A 71 22.31 -7.09 20.28
N GLY A 72 21.29 -6.58 19.58
CA GLY A 72 20.28 -7.38 18.89
C GLY A 72 19.20 -7.99 19.79
N THR A 73 19.20 -7.69 21.09
CA THR A 73 18.19 -8.18 22.03
C THR A 73 16.92 -7.35 21.90
N ILE A 74 15.76 -8.00 21.78
CA ILE A 74 14.46 -7.33 21.81
C ILE A 74 14.25 -6.72 23.20
N VAL A 75 14.06 -5.41 23.25
CA VAL A 75 13.81 -4.65 24.49
C VAL A 75 12.36 -4.20 24.60
N ASP A 76 11.66 -4.05 23.48
CA ASP A 76 10.22 -3.80 23.45
C ASP A 76 9.60 -4.45 22.21
N ASN A 77 8.35 -4.90 22.35
CA ASN A 77 7.57 -5.44 21.25
C ASN A 77 6.08 -5.22 21.52
N THR A 78 5.46 -4.39 20.70
CA THR A 78 4.03 -4.12 20.73
C THR A 78 3.37 -4.67 19.47
N SER A 79 2.25 -5.39 19.64
CA SER A 79 1.39 -5.83 18.55
C SER A 79 -0.05 -5.35 18.80
N SER A 80 -0.60 -4.60 17.86
CA SER A 80 -1.96 -4.08 17.91
C SER A 80 -2.81 -4.73 16.79
N PRO A 81 -3.87 -5.48 17.12
CA PRO A 81 -4.74 -6.09 16.13
C PRO A 81 -5.69 -5.06 15.50
N TYR A 82 -5.82 -5.13 14.18
CA TYR A 82 -6.72 -4.35 13.36
C TYR A 82 -7.57 -5.27 12.48
N SER A 83 -8.82 -4.87 12.22
CA SER A 83 -9.47 -5.28 10.99
C SER A 83 -9.12 -4.29 9.89
N TYR A 84 -9.14 -4.72 8.63
CA TYR A 84 -8.91 -3.83 7.51
C TYR A 84 -9.90 -4.07 6.37
N THR A 85 -10.09 -3.01 5.60
CA THR A 85 -10.81 -3.02 4.31
C THR A 85 -10.00 -2.20 3.34
N TYR A 86 -10.06 -2.49 2.05
CA TYR A 86 -9.33 -1.73 1.05
C TYR A 86 -10.21 -1.36 -0.14
N SER A 87 -9.85 -0.28 -0.83
CA SER A 87 -10.47 0.17 -2.06
C SER A 87 -9.39 0.80 -2.95
N GLY A 88 -9.01 0.10 -4.02
CA GLY A 88 -7.87 0.48 -4.85
C GLY A 88 -6.58 0.55 -4.01
N THR A 89 -6.00 1.74 -3.92
CA THR A 89 -4.77 2.01 -3.18
C THR A 89 -4.98 2.38 -1.71
N LEU A 90 -6.22 2.64 -1.29
CA LEU A 90 -6.54 3.03 0.08
C LEU A 90 -6.87 1.80 0.92
N ILE A 91 -6.28 1.73 2.11
CA ILE A 91 -6.56 0.72 3.14
C ILE A 91 -7.02 1.44 4.39
N VAL A 92 -8.14 1.01 4.96
CA VAL A 92 -8.67 1.53 6.22
C VAL A 92 -8.51 0.46 7.29
N PHE A 93 -7.80 0.80 8.37
CA PHE A 93 -7.56 -0.07 9.50
C PHE A 93 -8.41 0.38 10.69
N ARG A 94 -9.21 -0.55 11.23
CA ARG A 94 -10.04 -0.34 12.42
C ARG A 94 -9.48 -1.13 13.61
N PRO A 95 -9.08 -0.47 14.70
CA PRO A 95 -8.47 -1.14 15.82
C PRO A 95 -9.46 -2.08 16.49
N GLN A 96 -8.97 -3.25 16.91
CA GLN A 96 -9.74 -4.23 17.67
C GLN A 96 -9.52 -4.08 19.18
N GLN A 97 -8.80 -3.04 19.60
CA GLN A 97 -8.51 -2.71 21.00
C GLN A 97 -8.94 -1.27 21.30
N THR A 98 -9.54 -1.07 22.48
CA THR A 98 -9.93 0.26 22.97
C THR A 98 -8.71 1.16 23.16
N GLY A 99 -8.85 2.44 22.80
CA GLY A 99 -7.80 3.46 22.99
C GLY A 99 -6.75 3.50 21.87
N LYS A 100 -6.91 2.71 20.81
CA LYS A 100 -6.12 2.83 19.58
C LYS A 100 -6.87 3.67 18.55
N ALA A 101 -6.13 4.40 17.72
CA ALA A 101 -6.69 5.22 16.65
C ALA A 101 -7.04 4.36 15.42
N ASN A 102 -7.96 4.84 14.57
CA ASN A 102 -8.05 4.29 13.22
C ASN A 102 -6.85 4.77 12.40
N LEU A 103 -6.43 3.93 11.45
CA LEU A 103 -5.33 4.25 10.56
C LEU A 103 -5.80 4.16 9.10
N GLU A 104 -5.17 4.95 8.24
CA GLU A 104 -5.30 4.85 6.79
C GLU A 104 -3.94 4.58 6.17
N GLY A 105 -3.89 3.59 5.29
CA GLY A 105 -2.72 3.25 4.48
C GLY A 105 -2.96 3.64 3.02
N VAL A 106 -2.05 4.41 2.42
CA VAL A 106 -2.09 4.72 0.98
C VAL A 106 -0.93 4.02 0.29
N VAL A 107 -1.26 3.12 -0.63
CA VAL A 107 -0.28 2.33 -1.39
C VAL A 107 0.07 3.01 -2.71
N SER A 108 1.36 3.14 -2.97
CA SER A 108 1.94 3.64 -4.21
C SER A 108 2.77 2.55 -4.87
N GLU A 109 2.60 2.41 -6.19
CA GLU A 109 3.35 1.48 -7.04
C GLU A 109 3.26 0.00 -6.60
N GLY A 110 2.28 -0.34 -5.75
CA GLY A 110 2.11 -1.68 -5.20
C GLY A 110 3.17 -2.10 -4.17
N VAL A 111 4.10 -1.21 -3.79
CA VAL A 111 5.27 -1.56 -2.98
C VAL A 111 5.52 -0.63 -1.79
N LYS A 112 4.99 0.60 -1.78
CA LYS A 112 5.18 1.57 -0.69
C LYS A 112 3.85 1.98 -0.09
N MET A 113 3.71 1.89 1.23
CA MET A 113 2.55 2.31 1.98
C MET A 113 2.90 3.48 2.90
N VAL A 114 2.14 4.58 2.81
CA VAL A 114 2.16 5.66 3.80
C VAL A 114 1.03 5.41 4.78
N LEU A 115 1.34 5.35 6.08
CA LEU A 115 0.40 5.06 7.15
C LEU A 115 0.12 6.34 7.95
N THR A 116 -1.15 6.71 8.05
CA THR A 116 -1.60 7.93 8.72
C THR A 116 -2.56 7.59 9.86
N ASN A 117 -2.39 8.26 11.00
CA ASN A 117 -3.34 8.22 12.10
C ASN A 117 -4.52 9.15 11.78
N THR A 118 -5.73 8.62 11.66
CA THR A 118 -6.88 9.42 11.23
C THR A 118 -7.41 10.35 12.32
N SER A 119 -7.02 10.15 13.58
CA SER A 119 -7.48 10.98 14.70
C SER A 119 -6.79 12.34 14.74
N ASN A 120 -5.55 12.43 14.25
CA ASN A 120 -4.76 13.66 14.24
C ASN A 120 -4.19 14.03 12.86
N GLY A 121 -4.33 13.16 11.85
CA GLY A 121 -3.83 13.38 10.49
C GLY A 121 -2.32 13.21 10.34
N GLU A 122 -1.64 12.70 11.37
CA GLU A 122 -0.18 12.53 11.33
C GLU A 122 0.22 11.28 10.57
N GLU A 123 1.19 11.40 9.68
CA GLU A 123 1.92 10.26 9.14
C GLU A 123 2.72 9.60 10.27
N ILE A 124 2.48 8.32 10.49
CA ILE A 124 3.14 7.56 11.57
C ILE A 124 4.19 6.59 11.03
N SER A 125 4.13 6.21 9.75
CA SER A 125 5.14 5.33 9.15
C SER A 125 5.08 5.33 7.63
N ILE A 126 6.22 5.04 7.00
CA ILE A 126 6.33 4.62 5.61
C ILE A 126 6.82 3.18 5.61
N LEU A 127 6.06 2.27 5.02
CA LEU A 127 6.34 0.84 5.00
C LEU A 127 6.54 0.34 3.57
N TYR A 128 7.41 -0.65 3.40
CA TYR A 128 7.64 -1.28 2.10
C TYR A 128 7.23 -2.75 2.13
N LYS A 129 6.62 -3.21 1.04
CA LYS A 129 6.25 -4.62 0.87
C LYS A 129 7.53 -5.48 0.90
N LYS A 130 7.57 -6.48 1.77
CA LYS A 130 8.69 -7.40 1.96
C LYS A 130 8.62 -8.60 1.04
#